data_AF-A0A945L359-F1
#
_entry.id   AF-A0A945L359-F1
#
_cell.length_a   1.000
_cell.length_b   1.000
_cell.length_c   1.000
_cell.angle_alpha   90.00
_cell.angle_beta   90.00
_cell.angle_gamma   90.00
#
_symmetry.space_group_name_H-M   'P 1'
#
loop_
_entity.id
_entity.type
_entity.pdbx_description
1 polymer ?
#
loop_
_entity_poly.entity_id
_entity_poly.type
_entity_poly.pdbx_seq_one_letter_code
_entity_poly.pdbx_strand_id
1 'polypeptide(L)'
;MKPKDNDRGVPEEIVNAIYDFDYGSLEALRGDTIKGCLEPLVRMYEKSRDWDEKDAIVHLLQDFTTKRVVGAMRDALESPTIETRAVAIHLVDGVSFEELLTEYAVDPSKVDQAIDDFKSGH
;
A
#
# COMPACT_ATOMS: atom_id res chain seq x y z
N MET A 1 -21.24 -6.18 -7.15
CA MET A 1 -21.35 -6.13 -5.67
C MET A 1 -21.97 -4.78 -5.28
N LYS A 2 -22.68 -4.62 -4.16
CA LYS A 2 -23.12 -3.26 -3.75
C LYS A 2 -21.92 -2.52 -3.13
N PRO A 3 -21.64 -1.25 -3.49
CA PRO A 3 -20.57 -0.49 -2.87
C PRO A 3 -20.79 -0.39 -1.36
N LYS A 4 -19.77 -0.69 -0.57
CA LYS A 4 -19.72 -0.40 0.86
C LYS A 4 -19.55 1.12 1.06
N ASP A 5 -19.91 1.65 2.22
CA ASP A 5 -19.81 3.11 2.52
C ASP A 5 -18.37 3.67 2.47
N ASN A 6 -17.36 2.79 2.55
CA ASN A 6 -15.94 3.11 2.38
C ASN A 6 -15.52 3.27 0.91
N ASP A 7 -16.29 2.77 -0.06
CA ASP A 7 -15.93 2.74 -1.49
C ASP A 7 -16.26 4.05 -2.24
N ARG A 8 -16.89 5.02 -1.55
CA ARG A 8 -17.44 6.22 -2.20
C ARG A 8 -16.35 7.05 -2.89
N GLY A 9 -16.47 7.14 -4.23
CA GLY A 9 -15.56 7.89 -5.10
C GLY A 9 -14.44 7.06 -5.69
N VAL A 10 -14.39 5.75 -5.42
CA VAL A 10 -13.52 4.79 -6.11
C VAL A 10 -14.32 4.17 -7.27
N PRO A 11 -13.78 4.12 -8.50
CA PRO A 11 -14.40 3.42 -9.63
C PRO A 11 -14.69 1.94 -9.32
N GLU A 12 -15.82 1.43 -9.82
CA GLU A 12 -16.28 0.05 -9.53
C GLU A 12 -15.26 -1.02 -9.93
N GLU A 13 -14.55 -0.82 -11.04
CA GLU A 13 -13.49 -1.73 -11.50
C GLU A 13 -12.35 -1.87 -10.48
N ILE A 14 -11.93 -0.77 -9.86
CA ILE A 14 -10.90 -0.76 -8.82
C ILE A 14 -11.43 -1.41 -7.54
N VAL A 15 -12.67 -1.10 -7.17
CA VAL A 15 -13.33 -1.70 -5.99
C VAL A 15 -13.40 -3.23 -6.13
N ASN A 16 -13.81 -3.72 -7.30
CA ASN A 16 -13.88 -5.15 -7.56
C ASN A 16 -12.49 -5.78 -7.52
N ALA A 17 -11.48 -5.18 -8.18
CA ALA A 17 -10.11 -5.70 -8.16
C ALA A 17 -9.53 -5.78 -6.74
N ILE A 18 -9.82 -4.80 -5.87
CA ILE A 18 -9.42 -4.82 -4.45
C ILE A 18 -10.08 -6.00 -3.72
N TYR A 19 -11.39 -6.15 -3.83
CA TYR A 19 -12.13 -7.16 -3.07
C TYR A 19 -11.97 -8.59 -3.61
N ASP A 20 -11.64 -8.73 -4.88
CA ASP A 20 -11.30 -10.01 -5.50
C ASP A 20 -9.80 -10.35 -5.33
N PHE A 21 -9.02 -9.46 -4.71
CA PHE A 21 -7.56 -9.56 -4.56
C PHE A 21 -6.84 -9.85 -5.88
N ASP A 22 -7.35 -9.27 -6.98
CA ASP A 22 -6.82 -9.47 -8.32
C ASP A 22 -5.62 -8.55 -8.56
N TYR A 23 -4.46 -8.94 -8.04
CA TYR A 23 -3.21 -8.19 -8.19
C TYR A 23 -2.78 -7.99 -9.65
N GLY A 24 -3.23 -8.84 -10.59
CA GLY A 24 -2.99 -8.62 -12.01
C GLY A 24 -3.74 -7.40 -12.54
N SER A 25 -5.02 -7.28 -12.18
CA SER A 25 -5.83 -6.10 -12.48
C SER A 25 -5.35 -4.87 -11.72
N LEU A 26 -4.99 -5.01 -10.44
CA LEU A 26 -4.48 -3.89 -9.64
C LEU A 26 -3.18 -3.32 -10.24
N GLU A 27 -2.25 -4.17 -10.67
CA GLU A 27 -1.02 -3.73 -11.35
C GLU A 27 -1.34 -2.95 -12.64
N ALA A 28 -2.30 -3.42 -13.44
CA ALA A 28 -2.72 -2.72 -14.66
C ALA A 28 -3.39 -1.34 -14.40
N LEU A 29 -3.94 -1.15 -13.20
CA LEU A 29 -4.62 0.08 -12.76
C LEU A 29 -3.68 1.07 -12.06
N ARG A 30 -2.41 0.73 -11.83
CA ARG A 30 -1.43 1.61 -11.16
C ARG A 30 -1.08 2.86 -11.98
N GLY A 31 -0.44 3.82 -11.32
CA GLY A 31 -0.03 5.09 -11.91
C GLY A 31 -1.19 6.03 -12.24
N ASP A 32 -1.15 6.67 -13.41
CA ASP A 32 -2.06 7.79 -13.74
C ASP A 32 -3.55 7.42 -13.70
N THR A 33 -3.90 6.14 -13.90
CA THR A 33 -5.27 5.63 -13.89
C THR A 33 -6.00 5.90 -12.57
N ILE A 34 -5.31 5.77 -11.43
CA ILE A 34 -5.91 5.99 -10.10
C ILE A 34 -5.72 7.41 -9.55
N LYS A 35 -5.04 8.29 -10.29
CA LYS A 35 -4.70 9.65 -9.82
C LYS A 35 -5.94 10.46 -9.42
N GLY A 36 -7.05 10.27 -10.13
CA GLY A 36 -8.33 10.93 -9.85
C GLY A 36 -9.05 10.42 -8.59
N CYS A 37 -8.65 9.26 -8.06
CA CYS A 37 -9.31 8.61 -6.93
C CYS A 37 -8.38 8.28 -5.74
N LEU A 38 -7.16 8.86 -5.70
CA LEU A 38 -6.22 8.70 -4.58
C LEU A 38 -6.84 9.01 -3.21
N GLU A 39 -7.53 10.15 -3.11
CA GLU A 39 -8.18 10.58 -1.87
C GLU A 39 -9.29 9.60 -1.42
N PRO A 40 -10.20 9.17 -2.31
CA PRO A 40 -11.09 8.03 -2.05
C PRO A 40 -10.38 6.74 -1.60
N LEU A 41 -9.30 6.33 -2.27
CA LEU A 41 -8.56 5.10 -1.95
C LEU A 41 -7.92 5.17 -0.57
N VAL A 42 -7.30 6.30 -0.21
CA VAL A 42 -6.73 6.46 1.14
C VAL A 42 -7.83 6.44 2.20
N ARG A 43 -9.01 7.03 1.95
CA ARG A 43 -10.15 6.90 2.88
C ARG A 43 -10.67 5.47 2.99
N MET A 44 -10.63 4.70 1.90
CA MET A 44 -11.01 3.29 1.90
C MET A 44 -10.04 2.49 2.77
N TYR A 45 -8.73 2.72 2.62
CA TYR A 45 -7.67 2.16 3.46
C TYR A 45 -7.88 2.49 4.95
N GLU A 46 -8.05 3.79 5.28
CA GLU A 46 -8.24 4.28 6.65
C GLU A 46 -9.46 3.66 7.36
N LYS A 47 -10.48 3.25 6.59
CA LYS A 47 -11.71 2.63 7.12
C LYS A 47 -11.66 1.11 7.17
N SER A 48 -10.79 0.48 6.37
CA SER A 48 -10.69 -0.97 6.37
C SER A 48 -10.02 -1.46 7.66
N ARG A 49 -10.50 -2.61 8.14
CA ARG A 49 -9.90 -3.34 9.26
C ARG A 49 -9.26 -4.65 8.79
N ASP A 50 -9.42 -4.97 7.52
CA ASP A 50 -8.90 -6.18 6.90
C ASP A 50 -7.55 -5.87 6.27
N TRP A 51 -6.54 -6.66 6.60
CA TRP A 51 -5.19 -6.46 6.06
C TRP A 51 -5.11 -6.83 4.59
N ASP A 52 -5.87 -7.82 4.12
CA ASP A 52 -5.84 -8.20 2.70
C ASP A 52 -6.38 -7.06 1.83
N GLU A 53 -7.46 -6.39 2.28
CA GLU A 53 -8.00 -5.19 1.61
C GLU A 53 -6.99 -4.02 1.66
N LYS A 54 -6.33 -3.83 2.81
CA LYS A 54 -5.32 -2.77 2.98
C LYS A 54 -4.10 -2.99 2.08
N ASP A 55 -3.62 -4.22 1.98
CA ASP A 55 -2.47 -4.60 1.15
C ASP A 55 -2.78 -4.37 -0.34
N ALA A 56 -3.97 -4.76 -0.80
CA ALA A 56 -4.44 -4.47 -2.15
C ALA A 56 -4.51 -2.96 -2.44
N ILE A 57 -4.94 -2.15 -1.46
CA ILE A 57 -4.95 -0.69 -1.62
C ILE A 57 -3.53 -0.12 -1.59
N VAL A 58 -2.63 -0.61 -0.75
CA VAL A 58 -1.21 -0.18 -0.75
C VAL A 58 -0.57 -0.46 -2.10
N HIS A 59 -0.85 -1.61 -2.69
CA HIS A 59 -0.36 -1.96 -4.03
C HIS A 59 -0.77 -0.92 -5.09
N LEU A 60 -1.95 -0.32 -4.99
CA LEU A 60 -2.34 0.79 -5.87
C LEU A 60 -1.60 2.09 -5.52
N LEU A 61 -1.45 2.39 -4.23
CA LEU A 61 -0.92 3.68 -3.75
C LEU A 61 0.60 3.82 -3.85
N GLN A 62 1.35 2.73 -4.08
CA GLN A 62 2.81 2.69 -3.97
C GLN A 62 3.59 3.62 -4.92
N ASP A 63 2.96 4.14 -5.97
CA ASP A 63 3.57 5.09 -6.91
C ASP A 63 3.43 6.57 -6.48
N PHE A 64 2.82 6.83 -5.32
CA PHE A 64 2.44 8.17 -4.89
C PHE A 64 3.04 8.54 -3.53
N THR A 65 3.62 9.74 -3.46
CA THR A 65 4.30 10.25 -2.25
C THR A 65 3.57 11.45 -1.62
N THR A 66 2.26 11.58 -1.88
CA THR A 66 1.48 12.66 -1.25
C THR A 66 1.46 12.48 0.27
N LYS A 67 1.34 13.58 1.01
CA LYS A 67 1.32 13.55 2.49
C LYS A 67 0.29 12.56 3.05
N ARG A 68 -0.86 12.42 2.40
CA ARG A 68 -1.92 11.52 2.84
C ARG A 68 -1.56 10.05 2.59
N VAL A 69 -0.96 9.75 1.43
CA VAL A 69 -0.44 8.40 1.13
C VAL A 69 0.67 8.02 2.08
N VAL A 70 1.64 8.90 2.34
CA VAL A 70 2.70 8.65 3.34
C VAL A 70 2.09 8.42 4.74
N GLY A 71 1.00 9.13 5.08
CA GLY A 71 0.24 8.88 6.30
C GLY A 71 -0.32 7.45 6.39
N ALA A 72 -0.89 6.93 5.29
CA ALA A 72 -1.34 5.54 5.21
C ALA A 72 -0.17 4.55 5.26
N MET A 73 0.95 4.85 4.59
CA MET A 73 2.14 3.97 4.60
C MET A 73 2.74 3.81 5.99
N ARG A 74 2.61 4.81 6.87
CA ARG A 74 3.03 4.64 8.28
C ARG A 74 2.24 3.57 9.03
N ASP A 75 0.94 3.43 8.76
CA ASP A 75 0.12 2.33 9.28
C ASP A 75 0.52 1.00 8.62
N ALA A 76 0.82 1.03 7.31
CA ALA A 76 1.22 -0.14 6.54
C ALA A 76 2.56 -0.77 6.96
N LEU A 77 3.38 -0.08 7.77
CA LEU A 77 4.56 -0.67 8.42
C LEU A 77 4.19 -1.84 9.35
N GLU A 78 2.93 -1.92 9.79
CA GLU A 78 2.39 -3.00 10.64
C GLU A 78 1.70 -4.11 9.83
N SER A 79 1.76 -4.08 8.49
CA SER A 79 1.13 -5.12 7.65
C SER A 79 1.74 -6.50 7.93
N PRO A 80 0.92 -7.58 7.95
CA PRO A 80 1.45 -8.94 8.02
C PRO A 80 2.24 -9.33 6.76
N THR A 81 2.05 -8.62 5.64
CA THR A 81 2.69 -8.90 4.35
C THR A 81 4.03 -8.16 4.23
N ILE A 82 5.10 -8.88 3.90
CA ILE A 82 6.44 -8.31 3.88
C ILE A 82 6.65 -7.32 2.73
N GLU A 83 6.03 -7.58 1.59
CA GLU A 83 6.06 -6.71 0.41
C GLU A 83 5.40 -5.36 0.70
N THR A 84 4.25 -5.37 1.38
CA THR A 84 3.59 -4.13 1.85
C THR A 84 4.50 -3.35 2.78
N ARG A 85 5.13 -4.02 3.75
CA ARG A 85 6.06 -3.37 4.69
C ARG A 85 7.29 -2.79 3.98
N ALA A 86 7.82 -3.48 2.98
CA ALA A 86 8.94 -3.00 2.16
C ALA A 86 8.57 -1.73 1.36
N VAL A 87 7.40 -1.72 0.73
CA VAL A 87 6.88 -0.52 0.05
C VAL A 87 6.68 0.62 1.06
N ALA A 88 6.08 0.31 2.20
CA ALA A 88 5.80 1.30 3.23
C ALA A 88 7.07 1.98 3.75
N ILE A 89 8.10 1.21 4.11
CA ILE A 89 9.36 1.79 4.62
C ILE A 89 10.11 2.58 3.54
N HIS A 90 10.08 2.10 2.29
CA HIS A 90 10.62 2.84 1.14
C HIS A 90 9.96 4.22 1.01
N LEU A 91 8.63 4.30 1.12
CA LEU A 91 7.89 5.55 0.95
C LEU A 91 7.98 6.47 2.16
N VAL A 92 8.09 5.93 3.38
CA VAL A 92 8.08 6.70 4.62
C VAL A 92 9.45 7.26 4.97
N ASP A 93 10.51 6.46 4.77
CA ASP A 93 11.88 6.79 5.21
C ASP A 93 12.87 6.98 4.04
N GLY A 94 12.45 6.67 2.81
CA GLY A 94 13.28 6.88 1.62
C GLY A 94 14.38 5.83 1.42
N VAL A 95 14.37 4.74 2.21
CA VAL A 95 15.24 3.57 2.02
C VAL A 95 15.06 3.05 0.60
N SER A 96 16.14 2.72 -0.12
CA SER A 96 16.01 2.22 -1.49
C SER A 96 15.28 0.88 -1.49
N PHE A 97 14.24 0.73 -2.32
CA PHE A 97 13.53 -0.55 -2.42
C PHE A 97 14.47 -1.69 -2.85
N GLU A 98 15.47 -1.40 -3.69
CA GLU A 98 16.47 -2.37 -4.14
C GLU A 98 17.34 -2.90 -2.99
N GLU A 99 17.59 -2.09 -1.96
CA GLU A 99 18.36 -2.51 -0.78
C GLU A 99 17.60 -3.56 0.03
N LEU A 100 16.26 -3.51 -0.01
CA LEU A 100 15.35 -4.43 0.68
C LEU A 100 15.20 -5.77 -0.04
N LEU A 101 15.77 -5.94 -1.24
CA LEU A 101 15.65 -7.16 -2.02
C LEU A 101 16.80 -8.14 -1.76
N THR A 102 16.50 -9.42 -1.99
CA THR A 102 17.45 -10.47 -2.36
C THR A 102 17.52 -10.56 -3.89
N GLU A 103 18.22 -11.57 -4.43
CA GLU A 103 18.21 -11.83 -5.88
C GLU A 103 16.80 -12.15 -6.43
N TYR A 104 15.90 -12.68 -5.60
CA TYR A 104 14.62 -13.25 -6.07
C TYR A 104 13.35 -12.67 -5.42
N ALA A 105 13.46 -12.00 -4.27
CA ALA A 105 12.31 -11.53 -3.50
C ALA A 105 12.71 -10.46 -2.48
N VAL A 106 11.73 -9.81 -1.84
CA VAL A 106 11.93 -8.97 -0.65
C VAL A 106 12.58 -9.80 0.47
N ASP A 107 13.62 -9.25 1.11
CA ASP A 107 14.30 -9.85 2.25
C ASP A 107 13.62 -9.42 3.56
N PRO A 108 12.98 -10.34 4.30
CA PRO A 108 12.28 -9.98 5.53
C PRO A 108 13.20 -9.36 6.58
N SER A 109 14.44 -9.84 6.70
CA SER A 109 15.35 -9.38 7.74
C SER A 109 15.78 -7.94 7.51
N LYS A 110 15.95 -7.55 6.23
CA LYS A 110 16.32 -6.17 5.88
C LYS A 110 15.16 -5.20 6.09
N VAL A 111 13.94 -5.62 5.75
CA VAL A 111 12.73 -4.83 5.99
C VAL A 111 12.51 -4.64 7.48
N ASP A 112 12.57 -5.72 8.27
CA ASP A 112 12.41 -5.65 9.73
C ASP A 112 13.46 -4.73 10.36
N GLN A 113 14.74 -4.84 9.95
CA GLN A 113 15.80 -3.95 10.42
C GLN A 113 15.56 -2.48 10.06
N ALA A 114 15.16 -2.19 8.81
CA ALA A 114 14.87 -0.82 8.38
C ALA A 114 13.70 -0.20 9.17
N ILE A 115 12.67 -1.00 9.48
CA ILE A 115 11.54 -0.56 10.29
C ILE A 115 11.97 -0.31 11.74
N ASP A 116 12.80 -1.17 12.31
CA ASP A 116 13.33 -1.00 13.68
C ASP A 116 14.21 0.25 13.80
N ASP A 117 15.05 0.51 12.80
CA ASP A 117 15.90 1.71 12.72
C ASP A 117 15.04 2.98 12.64
N PHE A 118 14.01 2.98 11.77
CA PHE A 118 13.05 4.06 11.65
C PHE A 118 12.31 4.34 12.97
N LYS A 119 11.86 3.29 13.67
CA LYS A 119 11.16 3.40 14.96
C LYS A 119 12.06 3.88 16.09
N SER A 120 13.36 3.60 16.02
CA SER A 120 14.33 3.96 17.07
C SER A 120 14.91 5.36 16.89
N GLY A 121 14.87 5.91 15.69
CA GLY A 121 15.35 7.27 15.36
C GLY A 121 14.33 8.40 15.57
N HIS A 122 13.10 8.06 15.95
CA HIS A 122 11.97 8.97 16.19
C HIS A 122 11.48 8.90 17.65
#